data_AF-A0A101SKZ7-F1
#
_entry.id   AF-A0A101SKZ7-F1
#
_cell.length_a   1.000
_cell.length_b   1.000
_cell.length_c   1.000
_cell.angle_alpha   90.00
_cell.angle_beta   90.00
_cell.angle_gamma   90.00
#
_symmetry.space_group_name_H-M   'P 1'
#
loop_
_entity.id
_entity.type
_entity.pdbx_description
1 polymer ?
#
loop_
_entity_poly.entity_id
_entity_poly.type
_entity_poly.pdbx_seq_one_letter_code
_entity_poly.pdbx_strand_id
1 'polypeptide(L)'
;MKTTVSQRTALVVAAGVMGAATLATPATAATATYDCRYGAVTATDLAGSAVPTTRRTGVALHARIRVHNTENVKLTRATYVFALGNLMKNRGPAPLVQWRVGTGHWHKASLHWNSRTNGSLPLWNSTALSLGTIPAKGNVVTSLSVTFPRKSVKAVYYDFLDFHSVGCGTTRLNWYTGNGFSYWPLTGTPGRPV
;
A
#
# COMPACT_ATOMS: atom_id res chain seq x y z
N MET A 1 37.89 12.17 -40.42
CA MET A 1 37.88 12.23 -38.94
C MET A 1 38.49 10.94 -38.42
N LYS A 2 39.80 10.93 -38.12
CA LYS A 2 40.41 10.80 -36.76
C LYS A 2 40.02 9.47 -36.07
N THR A 3 40.88 8.49 -35.75
CA THR A 3 42.35 8.28 -35.89
C THR A 3 42.61 6.77 -35.67
N THR A 4 43.63 6.24 -36.33
CA THR A 4 44.14 4.85 -36.27
C THR A 4 44.98 4.58 -35.00
N VAL A 5 45.41 3.30 -34.85
CA VAL A 5 46.54 2.72 -34.06
C VAL A 5 46.10 2.09 -32.73
N SER A 6 46.20 0.78 -32.42
CA SER A 6 47.14 -0.35 -32.65
C SER A 6 47.92 -0.73 -31.39
N GLN A 7 47.89 -2.04 -31.08
CA GLN A 7 48.82 -2.86 -30.28
C GLN A 7 49.05 -2.51 -28.79
N ARG A 8 48.93 -3.51 -27.90
CA ARG A 8 49.99 -4.48 -27.56
C ARG A 8 49.51 -5.49 -26.53
N THR A 9 49.73 -6.75 -26.85
CA THR A 9 49.82 -7.86 -25.91
C THR A 9 50.99 -7.60 -24.96
N ALA A 10 50.78 -7.72 -23.66
CA ALA A 10 51.84 -7.94 -22.69
C ALA A 10 51.43 -9.12 -21.81
N LEU A 11 51.88 -10.30 -22.21
CA LEU A 11 52.01 -11.46 -21.34
C LEU A 11 53.11 -11.12 -20.33
N VAL A 12 52.76 -11.02 -19.06
CA VAL A 12 53.74 -11.08 -17.97
C VAL A 12 53.44 -12.33 -17.18
N VAL A 13 54.28 -13.34 -17.40
CA VAL A 13 54.43 -14.49 -16.52
C VAL A 13 55.29 -14.02 -15.35
N ALA A 14 54.71 -13.97 -14.16
CA ALA A 14 55.47 -13.87 -12.92
C ALA A 14 55.27 -15.17 -12.13
N ALA A 15 56.31 -15.99 -12.13
CA ALA A 15 56.42 -17.17 -11.30
C ALA A 15 56.84 -16.78 -9.86
N GLY A 16 56.15 -17.35 -8.88
CA GLY A 16 56.72 -17.74 -7.58
C GLY A 16 57.03 -16.65 -6.56
N VAL A 17 56.12 -16.45 -5.59
CA VAL A 17 56.38 -16.67 -4.15
C VAL A 17 55.05 -17.14 -3.53
N MET A 18 55.02 -18.33 -2.92
CA MET A 18 53.90 -18.79 -2.10
C MET A 18 53.87 -17.99 -0.80
N GLY A 19 53.25 -16.81 -0.84
CA GLY A 19 52.71 -16.13 0.33
C GLY A 19 51.20 -16.36 0.32
N ALA A 20 50.66 -16.89 1.42
CA ALA A 20 49.22 -17.09 1.58
C ALA A 20 48.49 -15.73 1.53
N ALA A 21 48.13 -15.30 0.33
CA ALA A 21 47.22 -14.19 0.14
C ALA A 21 45.84 -14.67 0.56
N THR A 22 45.44 -14.31 1.77
CA THR A 22 44.03 -14.32 2.17
C THR A 22 43.26 -13.55 1.11
N LEU A 23 42.55 -14.28 0.26
CA LEU A 23 41.53 -13.72 -0.62
C LEU A 23 40.55 -13.00 0.31
N ALA A 24 40.61 -11.67 0.33
CA ALA A 24 39.59 -10.88 0.96
C ALA A 24 38.28 -11.23 0.27
N THR A 25 37.45 -12.03 0.94
CA THR A 25 36.05 -12.23 0.57
C THR A 25 35.46 -10.85 0.32
N PRO A 26 34.79 -10.61 -0.82
CA PRO A 26 34.10 -9.35 -1.01
C PRO A 26 33.18 -9.19 0.21
N ALA A 27 33.39 -8.12 0.97
CA ALA A 27 32.52 -7.80 2.09
C ALA A 27 31.12 -7.73 1.50
N THR A 28 30.29 -8.71 1.83
CA THR A 28 28.86 -8.63 1.60
C THR A 28 28.47 -7.34 2.30
N ALA A 29 28.18 -6.30 1.52
CA ALA A 29 27.70 -5.06 2.07
C ALA A 29 26.47 -5.45 2.88
N ALA A 30 26.60 -5.48 4.20
CA ALA A 30 25.48 -5.64 5.08
C ALA A 30 24.58 -4.47 4.72
N THR A 31 23.50 -4.73 3.99
CA THR A 31 22.38 -3.80 3.90
C THR A 31 22.05 -3.53 5.35
N ALA A 32 22.46 -2.37 5.85
CA ALA A 32 22.12 -1.93 7.18
C ALA A 32 20.62 -2.12 7.31
N THR A 33 20.22 -3.08 8.14
CA THR A 33 18.84 -3.42 8.38
C THR A 33 18.27 -2.20 9.06
N TYR A 34 17.69 -1.33 8.26
CA TYR A 34 17.01 -0.17 8.79
C TYR A 34 15.76 -0.68 9.49
N ASP A 35 15.75 -0.61 10.82
CA ASP A 35 14.60 -1.00 11.62
C ASP A 35 13.53 0.09 11.50
N CYS A 36 12.55 -0.18 10.63
CA CYS A 36 11.38 0.67 10.55
C CYS A 36 10.60 0.61 11.87
N ARG A 37 9.95 1.72 12.21
CA ARG A 37 9.11 1.86 13.41
C ARG A 37 7.64 2.05 13.03
N TYR A 38 6.75 1.81 13.98
CA TYR A 38 5.39 2.30 13.86
C TYR A 38 5.41 3.84 13.80
N GLY A 39 4.65 4.40 12.85
CA GLY A 39 4.71 5.81 12.46
C GLY A 39 5.62 6.10 11.26
N ALA A 40 6.32 5.11 10.68
CA ALA A 40 7.19 5.29 9.51
C ALA A 40 6.47 5.81 8.26
N VAL A 41 5.15 5.72 8.23
CA VAL A 41 4.30 6.38 7.24
C VAL A 41 3.20 7.18 7.91
N THR A 42 2.80 8.29 7.30
CA THR A 42 1.54 8.98 7.60
C THR A 42 0.64 8.95 6.39
N ALA A 43 -0.68 8.90 6.60
CA ALA A 43 -1.67 8.91 5.53
C ALA A 43 -2.70 10.02 5.76
N THR A 44 -3.16 10.64 4.67
CA THR A 44 -4.13 11.73 4.74
C THR A 44 -5.02 11.74 3.51
N ASP A 45 -6.32 11.95 3.71
CA ASP A 45 -7.26 12.18 2.61
C ASP A 45 -7.04 13.57 2.01
N LEU A 46 -6.83 13.63 0.70
CA LEU A 46 -6.68 14.88 -0.02
C LEU A 46 -7.99 15.67 -0.14
N ALA A 47 -9.15 15.02 0.05
CA ALA A 47 -10.45 15.67 0.08
C ALA A 47 -10.79 16.30 1.45
N GLY A 48 -9.89 16.25 2.44
CA GLY A 48 -10.16 16.73 3.79
C GLY A 48 -11.08 15.78 4.55
N SER A 49 -12.08 16.29 5.27
CA SER A 49 -13.00 15.48 6.10
C SER A 49 -14.29 15.06 5.40
N ALA A 50 -14.40 15.27 4.08
CA ALA A 50 -15.61 14.96 3.35
C ALA A 50 -15.77 13.44 3.14
N VAL A 51 -16.96 12.91 3.43
CA VAL A 51 -17.29 11.49 3.21
C VAL A 51 -17.93 11.33 1.82
N PRO A 52 -17.28 10.66 0.85
CA PRO A 52 -17.89 10.35 -0.43
C PRO A 52 -19.19 9.57 -0.23
N THR A 53 -20.30 10.09 -0.76
CA THR A 53 -21.64 9.55 -0.51
C THR A 53 -22.40 9.29 -1.80
N THR A 54 -23.04 8.12 -1.90
CA THR A 54 -23.99 7.82 -2.99
C THR A 54 -25.33 7.37 -2.43
N ARG A 55 -26.40 7.78 -3.13
CA ARG A 55 -27.77 7.30 -2.90
C ARG A 55 -28.15 6.15 -3.84
N ARG A 56 -27.33 5.90 -4.86
CA ARG A 56 -27.58 4.92 -5.93
C ARG A 56 -26.52 3.82 -5.89
N THR A 57 -26.98 2.59 -6.13
CA THR A 57 -26.07 1.44 -6.29
C THR A 57 -25.35 1.56 -7.64
N GLY A 58 -24.18 0.93 -7.76
CA GLY A 58 -23.41 0.94 -9.01
C GLY A 58 -22.66 2.24 -9.31
N VAL A 59 -22.82 3.28 -8.49
CA VAL A 59 -22.07 4.54 -8.61
C VAL A 59 -20.73 4.41 -7.90
N ALA A 60 -19.65 4.70 -8.61
CA ALA A 60 -18.30 4.75 -8.05
C ALA A 60 -18.10 6.01 -7.21
N LEU A 61 -17.61 5.82 -5.99
CA LEU A 61 -17.16 6.85 -5.09
C LEU A 61 -15.64 6.86 -5.04
N HIS A 62 -15.04 8.05 -4.97
CA HIS A 62 -13.59 8.18 -5.07
C HIS A 62 -12.98 8.82 -3.83
N ALA A 63 -11.82 8.31 -3.42
CA ALA A 63 -10.97 8.93 -2.41
C ALA A 63 -9.52 8.95 -2.91
N ARG A 64 -8.75 9.94 -2.47
CA ARG A 64 -7.32 10.06 -2.81
C ARG A 64 -6.54 10.23 -1.53
N ILE A 65 -5.70 9.24 -1.22
CA ILE A 65 -4.93 9.20 0.02
C ILE A 65 -3.46 9.48 -0.31
N ARG A 66 -2.91 10.53 0.29
CA ARG A 66 -1.46 10.76 0.29
C ARG A 66 -0.84 9.91 1.39
N VAL A 67 0.16 9.11 1.03
CA VAL A 67 0.99 8.33 1.97
C VAL A 67 2.38 8.95 1.96
N HIS A 68 2.79 9.51 3.09
CA HIS A 68 4.09 10.13 3.27
C HIS A 68 5.00 9.21 4.07
N ASN A 69 6.21 8.98 3.57
CA ASN A 69 7.27 8.28 4.30
C ASN A 69 7.97 9.27 5.22
N THR A 70 7.94 9.01 6.52
CA THR A 70 8.57 9.88 7.52
C THR A 70 10.05 9.55 7.72
N GLU A 71 10.56 8.49 7.10
CA GLU A 71 11.92 8.00 7.31
C GLU A 71 12.94 8.59 6.34
N ASN A 72 14.21 8.55 6.76
CA ASN A 72 15.35 9.04 5.97
C ASN A 72 15.79 8.03 4.89
N VAL A 73 15.16 6.87 4.83
CA VAL A 73 15.40 5.84 3.82
C VAL A 73 14.13 5.60 3.00
N LYS A 74 14.28 5.13 1.77
CA LYS A 74 13.13 4.76 0.93
C LYS A 74 12.47 3.48 1.46
N LEU A 75 11.14 3.44 1.40
CA LEU A 75 10.36 2.24 1.70
C LEU A 75 10.13 1.47 0.40
N THR A 76 10.75 0.30 0.26
CA THR A 76 10.65 -0.52 -0.95
C THR A 76 9.53 -1.55 -0.82
N ARG A 77 8.78 -1.76 -1.90
CA ARG A 77 7.63 -2.70 -1.92
C ARG A 77 6.66 -2.41 -0.77
N ALA A 78 6.37 -1.13 -0.55
CA ALA A 78 5.34 -0.70 0.37
C ALA A 78 3.98 -1.24 -0.10
N THR A 79 3.14 -1.63 0.84
CA THR A 79 1.80 -2.15 0.61
C THR A 79 0.83 -1.64 1.67
N TYR A 80 -0.46 -1.76 1.42
CA TYR A 80 -1.48 -1.63 2.45
C TYR A 80 -2.59 -2.66 2.28
N VAL A 81 -3.20 -3.08 3.39
CA VAL A 81 -4.49 -3.77 3.36
C VAL A 81 -5.59 -2.71 3.45
N PHE A 82 -6.50 -2.69 2.49
CA PHE A 82 -7.71 -1.89 2.55
C PHE A 82 -8.81 -2.67 3.26
N ALA A 83 -9.44 -2.08 4.25
CA ALA A 83 -10.60 -2.65 4.92
C ALA A 83 -11.77 -1.67 4.89
N LEU A 84 -12.99 -2.20 4.81
CA LEU A 84 -14.21 -1.42 4.83
C LEU A 84 -15.26 -2.08 5.75
N GLY A 85 -15.81 -1.35 6.71
CA GLY A 85 -16.85 -1.88 7.61
C GLY A 85 -17.83 -0.82 8.09
N ASN A 86 -19.02 -1.25 8.51
CA ASN A 86 -20.17 -0.35 8.75
C ASN A 86 -20.53 -0.10 10.23
N LEU A 87 -19.63 -0.36 11.19
CA LEU A 87 -19.84 -0.35 12.66
C LEU A 87 -21.01 -1.21 13.21
N MET A 88 -21.96 -1.62 12.37
CA MET A 88 -23.26 -2.17 12.74
C MET A 88 -23.38 -3.69 12.48
N LYS A 89 -22.25 -4.39 12.33
CA LYS A 89 -22.07 -5.86 12.19
C LYS A 89 -22.86 -6.59 11.08
N ASN A 90 -23.81 -5.96 10.42
CA ASN A 90 -24.60 -6.56 9.35
C ASN A 90 -23.81 -6.61 8.05
N ARG A 91 -23.84 -7.77 7.37
CA ARG A 91 -23.18 -7.95 6.08
C ARG A 91 -24.13 -7.65 4.92
N GLY A 92 -23.68 -6.79 4.02
CA GLY A 92 -24.14 -6.75 2.64
C GLY A 92 -23.23 -7.61 1.75
N PRO A 93 -23.42 -7.61 0.42
CA PRO A 93 -22.41 -8.09 -0.52
C PRO A 93 -21.12 -7.28 -0.43
N ALA A 94 -20.02 -7.86 -0.89
CA ALA A 94 -18.74 -7.16 -1.00
C ALA A 94 -18.86 -5.95 -1.96
N PRO A 95 -18.42 -4.75 -1.55
CA PRO A 95 -18.24 -3.64 -2.48
C PRO A 95 -17.21 -3.99 -3.56
N LEU A 96 -17.39 -3.43 -4.76
CA LEU A 96 -16.33 -3.45 -5.76
C LEU A 96 -15.33 -2.35 -5.42
N VAL A 97 -14.07 -2.72 -5.21
CA VAL A 97 -12.99 -1.78 -4.94
C VAL A 97 -11.98 -1.83 -6.07
N GLN A 98 -11.60 -0.65 -6.55
CA GLN A 98 -10.47 -0.47 -7.44
C GLN A 98 -9.49 0.50 -6.83
N TRP A 99 -8.22 0.33 -7.15
CA TRP A 99 -7.15 1.19 -6.65
C TRP A 99 -6.11 1.47 -7.74
N ARG A 100 -5.41 2.59 -7.62
CA ARG A 100 -4.23 2.91 -8.43
C ARG A 100 -3.27 3.80 -7.65
N VAL A 101 -2.01 3.82 -8.03
CA VAL A 101 -1.00 4.73 -7.47
C VAL A 101 -0.61 5.77 -8.50
N GLY A 102 -0.60 7.04 -8.10
CA GLY A 102 -0.33 8.18 -8.97
C GLY A 102 -1.28 8.22 -10.17
N THR A 103 -0.69 8.30 -11.36
CA THR A 103 -1.38 8.27 -12.65
C THR A 103 -1.40 6.87 -13.30
N GLY A 104 -1.03 5.83 -12.55
CA GLY A 104 -1.00 4.45 -13.04
C GLY A 104 -2.39 3.87 -13.36
N HIS A 105 -2.39 2.61 -13.81
CA HIS A 105 -3.61 1.90 -14.16
C HIS A 105 -4.45 1.53 -12.94
N TRP A 106 -5.76 1.41 -13.15
CA TRP A 106 -6.67 0.90 -12.14
C TRP A 106 -6.57 -0.62 -12.04
N HIS A 107 -6.41 -1.10 -10.81
CA HIS A 107 -6.44 -2.51 -10.44
C HIS A 107 -7.70 -2.80 -9.64
N LYS A 108 -8.24 -4.01 -9.76
CA LYS A 108 -9.34 -4.47 -8.90
C LYS A 108 -8.76 -5.05 -7.61
N ALA A 109 -9.37 -4.72 -6.47
CA ALA A 109 -9.09 -5.35 -5.20
C ALA A 109 -10.18 -6.37 -4.88
N SER A 110 -9.78 -7.64 -4.71
CA SER A 110 -10.68 -8.68 -4.22
C SER A 110 -10.86 -8.51 -2.72
N LEU A 111 -12.11 -8.42 -2.27
CA LEU A 111 -12.44 -8.31 -0.86
C LEU A 111 -12.92 -9.66 -0.30
N HIS A 112 -12.51 -9.98 0.92
CA HIS A 112 -12.99 -11.12 1.68
C HIS A 112 -13.57 -10.64 3.01
N TRP A 113 -14.60 -11.34 3.47
CA TRP A 113 -15.24 -11.03 4.74
C TRP A 113 -14.37 -11.52 5.89
N ASN A 114 -13.99 -10.61 6.78
CA ASN A 114 -13.29 -10.94 8.02
C ASN A 114 -14.21 -10.68 9.21
N SER A 115 -14.71 -11.75 9.82
CA SER A 115 -15.58 -11.69 11.01
C SER A 115 -14.82 -11.60 12.33
N ARG A 116 -13.48 -11.70 12.31
CA ARG A 116 -12.60 -11.75 13.49
C ARG A 116 -11.56 -10.65 13.39
N THR A 117 -11.96 -9.42 13.68
CA THR A 117 -11.02 -8.32 13.90
C THR A 117 -10.85 -8.10 15.40
N ASN A 118 -9.65 -7.70 15.82
CA ASN A 118 -9.30 -7.38 17.21
C ASN A 118 -10.12 -6.17 17.72
N GLY A 119 -11.40 -6.38 18.05
CA GLY A 119 -12.29 -5.31 18.51
C GLY A 119 -13.79 -5.43 18.17
N SER A 120 -14.27 -6.53 17.59
CA SER A 120 -15.71 -6.81 17.35
C SER A 120 -16.37 -6.23 16.09
N LEU A 121 -15.60 -5.63 15.17
CA LEU A 121 -16.17 -5.05 13.93
C LEU A 121 -15.84 -5.91 12.72
N PRO A 122 -16.79 -6.66 12.16
CA PRO A 122 -16.50 -7.44 10.98
C PRO A 122 -16.32 -6.52 9.76
N LEU A 123 -15.28 -6.78 8.96
CA LEU A 123 -14.84 -5.91 7.86
C LEU A 123 -14.75 -6.69 6.54
N TRP A 124 -14.89 -5.99 5.42
CA TRP A 124 -14.41 -6.45 4.13
C TRP A 124 -12.95 -6.05 3.97
N ASN A 125 -12.04 -7.03 3.93
CA ASN A 125 -10.61 -6.80 3.80
C ASN A 125 -10.15 -7.14 2.38
N SER A 126 -9.24 -6.35 1.84
CA SER A 126 -8.50 -6.71 0.63
C SER A 126 -7.33 -7.64 0.96
N THR A 127 -6.71 -8.22 -0.07
CA THR A 127 -5.31 -8.63 0.02
C THR A 127 -4.41 -7.40 0.11
N ALA A 128 -3.11 -7.58 0.38
CA ALA A 128 -2.16 -6.47 0.31
C ALA A 128 -2.16 -5.82 -1.08
N LEU A 129 -2.37 -4.50 -1.13
CA LEU A 129 -2.38 -3.66 -2.32
C LEU A 129 -1.04 -2.93 -2.41
N SER A 130 -0.42 -2.89 -3.58
CA SER A 130 0.95 -2.36 -3.73
C SER A 130 0.98 -0.83 -3.79
N LEU A 131 1.84 -0.19 -3.00
CA LEU A 131 2.19 1.22 -3.16
C LEU A 131 3.47 1.43 -3.97
N GLY A 132 4.19 0.34 -4.27
CA GLY A 132 5.50 0.40 -4.92
C GLY A 132 6.57 0.91 -3.97
N THR A 133 7.40 1.85 -4.43
CA THR A 133 8.46 2.46 -3.62
C THR A 133 8.04 3.85 -3.18
N ILE A 134 8.16 4.14 -1.89
CA ILE A 134 7.96 5.49 -1.34
C ILE A 134 9.35 6.09 -1.07
N PRO A 135 9.76 7.18 -1.74
CA PRO A 135 11.07 7.79 -1.51
C PRO A 135 11.29 8.20 -0.06
N ALA A 136 12.55 8.32 0.37
CA ALA A 136 12.91 8.89 1.68
C ALA A 136 12.30 10.29 1.81
N LYS A 137 11.61 10.57 2.92
CA LYS A 137 10.85 11.82 3.13
C LYS A 137 9.87 12.18 2.02
N GLY A 138 9.57 11.24 1.13
CA GLY A 138 8.73 11.43 -0.04
C GLY A 138 7.28 11.09 0.24
N ASN A 139 6.45 11.17 -0.80
CA ASN A 139 5.08 10.70 -0.73
C ASN A 139 4.66 10.04 -2.03
N VAL A 140 3.64 9.20 -1.92
CA VAL A 140 2.88 8.66 -3.05
C VAL A 140 1.41 8.94 -2.80
N VAL A 141 0.62 9.01 -3.87
CA VAL A 141 -0.84 9.15 -3.77
C VAL A 141 -1.47 7.87 -4.28
N THR A 142 -2.23 7.19 -3.44
CA THR A 142 -3.13 6.10 -3.88
C THR A 142 -4.53 6.67 -4.09
N SER A 143 -5.21 6.25 -5.14
CA SER A 143 -6.61 6.58 -5.40
C SER A 143 -7.44 5.31 -5.24
N LEU A 144 -8.57 5.43 -4.56
CA LEU A 144 -9.54 4.37 -4.36
C LEU A 144 -10.83 4.71 -5.11
N SER A 145 -11.48 3.68 -5.65
CA SER A 145 -12.81 3.73 -6.24
C SER A 145 -13.65 2.64 -5.60
N VAL A 146 -14.74 3.01 -4.93
CA VAL A 146 -15.62 2.07 -4.21
C VAL A 146 -17.01 2.16 -4.80
N THR A 147 -17.54 1.01 -5.22
CA THR A 147 -18.89 0.89 -5.76
C THR A 147 -19.70 -0.08 -4.93
N PHE A 148 -20.83 0.40 -4.42
CA PHE A 148 -21.78 -0.40 -3.65
C PHE A 148 -22.79 -1.09 -4.58
N PRO A 149 -22.86 -2.43 -4.61
CA PRO A 149 -23.87 -3.15 -5.39
C PRO A 149 -25.25 -3.11 -4.71
N ARG A 150 -26.28 -3.64 -5.36
CA ARG A 150 -27.62 -3.84 -4.76
C ARG A 150 -27.53 -4.69 -3.49
N LYS A 151 -28.44 -4.46 -2.53
CA LYS A 151 -28.44 -5.12 -1.21
C LYS A 151 -27.27 -4.70 -0.31
N SER A 152 -26.58 -3.60 -0.63
CA SER A 152 -25.59 -3.00 0.27
C SER A 152 -26.28 -2.44 1.51
N VAL A 153 -25.56 -2.37 2.63
CA VAL A 153 -26.11 -1.84 3.88
C VAL A 153 -26.15 -0.31 3.83
N LYS A 154 -27.29 0.28 4.19
CA LYS A 154 -27.42 1.73 4.39
C LYS A 154 -26.57 2.16 5.58
N ALA A 155 -25.41 2.75 5.35
CA ALA A 155 -24.47 3.13 6.40
C ALA A 155 -23.37 4.06 5.86
N VAL A 156 -22.71 4.74 6.79
CA VAL A 156 -21.34 5.22 6.59
C VAL A 156 -20.41 4.05 6.88
N TYR A 157 -19.59 3.69 5.91
CA TYR A 157 -18.58 2.65 6.05
C TYR A 157 -17.24 3.29 6.32
N TYR A 158 -16.62 2.98 7.44
CA TYR A 158 -15.27 3.43 7.73
C TYR A 158 -14.30 2.61 6.90
N ASP A 159 -13.38 3.30 6.24
CA ASP A 159 -12.25 2.68 5.58
C ASP A 159 -11.02 2.71 6.48
N PHE A 160 -10.24 1.65 6.37
CA PHE A 160 -9.01 1.51 7.11
C PHE A 160 -7.89 1.02 6.21
N LEU A 161 -6.71 1.57 6.40
CA LEU A 161 -5.51 1.20 5.65
C LEU A 161 -4.42 0.76 6.63
N ASP A 162 -3.95 -0.47 6.48
CA ASP A 162 -2.87 -1.04 7.29
C ASP A 162 -1.57 -1.16 6.50
N PHE A 163 -0.57 -0.34 6.81
CA PHE A 163 0.61 -0.14 5.97
C PHE A 163 1.79 -1.04 6.37
N HIS A 164 2.43 -1.62 5.36
CA HIS A 164 3.58 -2.52 5.49
C HIS A 164 4.62 -2.24 4.41
N SER A 165 5.86 -2.72 4.59
CA SER A 165 6.92 -2.66 3.59
C SER A 165 7.88 -3.83 3.77
N VAL A 166 8.28 -4.48 2.67
CA VAL A 166 9.26 -5.58 2.73
C VAL A 166 10.61 -5.09 3.24
N GLY A 167 10.97 -3.84 2.93
CA GLY A 167 12.19 -3.21 3.46
C GLY A 167 12.18 -3.04 4.99
N CYS A 168 11.06 -3.31 5.65
CA CYS A 168 10.83 -3.17 7.08
C CYS A 168 10.53 -4.51 7.78
N GLY A 169 10.73 -5.63 7.08
CA GLY A 169 10.40 -6.96 7.60
C GLY A 169 8.92 -7.10 7.95
N THR A 170 8.64 -7.51 9.18
CA THR A 170 7.27 -7.73 9.70
C THR A 170 6.72 -6.52 10.45
N THR A 171 7.46 -5.41 10.53
CA THR A 171 7.00 -4.24 11.29
C THR A 171 5.85 -3.56 10.56
N ARG A 172 4.72 -3.42 11.28
CA ARG A 172 3.60 -2.57 10.85
C ARG A 172 4.03 -1.11 10.85
N LEU A 173 3.86 -0.41 9.74
CA LEU A 173 4.37 0.95 9.56
C LEU A 173 3.42 2.00 10.12
N ASN A 174 2.11 1.85 9.89
CA ASN A 174 1.09 2.66 10.52
C ASN A 174 -0.30 2.08 10.22
N TRP A 175 -1.31 2.59 10.91
CA TRP A 175 -2.71 2.42 10.60
C TRP A 175 -3.34 3.78 10.28
N TYR A 176 -4.24 3.81 9.30
CA TYR A 176 -5.04 4.98 8.96
C TYR A 176 -6.53 4.63 9.01
N THR A 177 -7.29 5.47 9.69
CA THR A 177 -8.75 5.46 9.64
C THR A 177 -9.18 6.62 8.76
N GLY A 178 -9.77 6.30 7.61
CA GLY A 178 -10.25 7.31 6.68
C GLY A 178 -11.61 7.87 7.05
N ASN A 179 -12.07 8.82 6.24
CA ASN A 179 -13.40 9.42 6.39
C ASN A 179 -14.52 8.43 6.10
N GLY A 180 -14.21 7.34 5.40
CA GLY A 180 -15.16 6.33 4.98
C GLY A 180 -15.78 6.59 3.61
N PHE A 181 -16.69 5.69 3.24
CA PHE A 181 -17.55 5.77 2.06
C PHE A 181 -19.00 5.55 2.52
N SER A 182 -19.94 6.35 2.05
CA SER A 182 -21.33 6.27 2.48
C SER A 182 -22.24 5.74 1.37
N TYR A 183 -22.97 4.67 1.68
CA TYR A 183 -24.14 4.25 0.91
C TYR A 183 -25.38 4.65 1.68
N TRP A 184 -26.08 5.68 1.20
CA TRP A 184 -27.20 6.28 1.91
C TRP A 184 -28.43 6.46 1.00
N PRO A 185 -29.11 5.35 0.62
CA PRO A 185 -30.35 5.43 -0.14
C PRO A 185 -31.44 6.18 0.64
N LEU A 186 -32.39 6.79 -0.09
CA LEU A 186 -33.49 7.55 0.51
C LEU A 186 -34.34 6.67 1.45
N THR A 187 -34.61 5.44 1.03
CA THR A 187 -35.38 4.44 1.79
C THR A 187 -34.44 3.47 2.52
N GLY A 188 -35.02 2.58 3.33
CA GLY A 188 -34.30 1.57 4.09
C GLY A 188 -33.83 2.02 5.48
N THR A 189 -33.63 1.03 6.35
CA THR A 189 -33.20 1.22 7.74
C THR A 189 -31.67 1.25 7.83
N PRO A 190 -31.07 2.22 8.54
CA PRO A 190 -29.63 2.21 8.81
C PRO A 190 -29.15 0.86 9.37
N GLY A 191 -28.00 0.41 8.89
CA GLY A 191 -27.44 -0.88 9.28
C GLY A 191 -28.11 -2.09 8.61
N ARG A 192 -29.16 -1.93 7.78
CA ARG A 192 -29.78 -3.04 7.05
C ARG A 192 -29.46 -2.99 5.54
N PRO A 193 -29.34 -4.15 4.86
CA PRO A 193 -29.32 -4.25 3.41
C PRO A 193 -30.53 -3.56 2.75
N VAL A 194 -30.31 -2.85 1.64
CA VAL A 194 -31.35 -2.18 0.83
C VAL A 194 -31.24 -2.57 -0.64
#